data_AF-A0A1R0WEK8-F1
#
_entry.id   AF-A0A1R0WEK8-F1
#
_cell.length_a   1.000
_cell.length_b   1.000
_cell.length_c   1.000
_cell.angle_alpha   90.00
_cell.angle_beta   90.00
_cell.angle_gamma   90.00
#
_symmetry.space_group_name_H-M   'P 1'
#
loop_
_entity.id
_entity.type
_entity.pdbx_description
1 polymer ?
#
loop_
_entity_poly.entity_id
_entity_poly.type
_entity_poly.pdbx_seq_one_letter_code
_entity_poly.pdbx_strand_id
1 'polypeptide(L)'
;MCKTALIMPPDRPMKWISKYNSLTVSQVGKEMPNGGMNEAGLVVEQTTLWQSSYPNKEGLPAIGELQWIQLMLDTCASIEEVKETAESLQIVNPFSRLHYIICDRTGECAVFEFLNGELAIYSGSTLPVPVIVNTPYLETMVRLKSPGNTCPDGLNDYDLDSIKRFDRAVECLEYAATEVVDLNEMLRSTQRVDTAFSIVYNTATLEIQFESKRFPKQKRIRFQDIDFVSDSGIAVNIQQDKEVNFDLYSADLNQRIVEAFFRNPQLSTVFGSPLSDEVLTVIARFPESFRLR
;
A
#
# COMPACT_ATOMS: atom_id res chain seq x y z
N MET A 1 -2.32 18.65 -9.61
CA MET A 1 -2.38 17.88 -10.88
C MET A 1 -3.75 17.23 -11.05
N CYS A 2 -4.38 17.30 -12.23
CA CYS A 2 -5.65 16.63 -12.53
C CYS A 2 -5.39 15.20 -13.04
N LYS A 3 -5.93 14.20 -12.33
CA LYS A 3 -5.73 12.77 -12.59
C LYS A 3 -7.06 12.07 -12.94
N THR A 4 -6.98 10.97 -13.67
CA THR A 4 -8.12 10.13 -14.07
C THR A 4 -7.69 8.67 -13.94
N ALA A 5 -8.48 7.80 -13.32
CA ALA A 5 -8.14 6.38 -13.15
C ALA A 5 -8.00 5.65 -14.50
N LEU A 6 -7.12 4.65 -14.55
CA LEU A 6 -6.90 3.79 -15.71
C LEU A 6 -8.00 2.71 -15.74
N ILE A 7 -9.19 3.12 -16.15
CA ILE A 7 -10.37 2.25 -16.24
C ILE A 7 -10.89 2.24 -17.68
N MET A 8 -11.17 1.04 -18.18
CA MET A 8 -11.75 0.83 -19.50
C MET A 8 -13.29 0.90 -19.44
N PRO A 9 -13.96 1.31 -20.53
CA PRO A 9 -15.42 1.19 -20.64
C PRO A 9 -15.91 -0.25 -20.38
N PRO A 10 -17.12 -0.44 -19.84
CA PRO A 10 -18.20 0.56 -19.69
C PRO A 10 -18.10 1.41 -18.41
N ASP A 11 -17.16 1.11 -17.51
CA ASP A 11 -17.05 1.79 -16.23
C ASP A 11 -16.62 3.25 -16.39
N ARG A 12 -17.18 4.13 -15.55
CA ARG A 12 -16.83 5.56 -15.53
C ARG A 12 -15.58 5.76 -14.67
N PRO A 13 -14.43 6.18 -15.24
CA PRO A 13 -13.20 6.36 -14.45
C PRO A 13 -13.36 7.47 -13.40
N MET A 14 -12.83 7.22 -12.20
CA MET A 14 -12.68 8.23 -11.15
C MET A 14 -11.73 9.34 -11.62
N LYS A 15 -12.07 10.59 -11.30
CA LYS A 15 -11.27 11.77 -11.63
C LYS A 15 -11.06 12.59 -10.37
N TRP A 16 -9.84 13.06 -10.15
CA TRP A 16 -9.52 13.84 -8.96
C TRP A 16 -8.42 14.87 -9.24
N ILE A 17 -8.27 15.81 -8.32
CA ILE A 17 -7.18 16.77 -8.30
C ILE A 17 -6.33 16.42 -7.09
N SER A 18 -5.05 16.13 -7.30
CA SER A 18 -4.10 15.94 -6.21
C SER A 18 -3.96 17.25 -5.42
N LYS A 19 -4.26 17.16 -4.12
CA LYS A 19 -4.20 18.22 -3.11
C LYS A 19 -2.92 18.14 -2.28
N TYR A 20 -2.44 16.92 -2.04
CA TYR A 20 -1.26 16.65 -1.23
C TYR A 20 -0.15 16.04 -2.08
N ASN A 21 1.07 16.53 -1.90
CA ASN A 21 2.27 15.87 -2.35
C ASN A 21 2.43 14.52 -1.63
N SER A 22 2.88 13.48 -2.34
CA SER A 22 3.08 12.15 -1.77
C SER A 22 4.38 11.51 -2.20
N LEU A 23 4.96 10.73 -1.29
CA LEU A 23 6.05 9.80 -1.55
C LEU A 23 5.48 8.39 -1.47
N THR A 24 5.51 7.70 -2.61
CA THR A 24 4.96 6.35 -2.73
C THR A 24 6.04 5.34 -3.03
N VAL A 25 5.87 4.12 -2.50
CA VAL A 25 6.66 2.97 -2.90
C VAL A 25 5.85 2.14 -3.90
N SER A 26 6.43 1.87 -5.05
CA SER A 26 5.78 1.12 -6.12
C SER A 26 6.70 0.04 -6.67
N GLN A 27 6.17 -1.18 -6.76
CA GLN A 27 6.76 -2.29 -7.49
C GLN A 27 6.23 -2.37 -8.93
N VAL A 28 5.08 -1.76 -9.20
CA VAL A 28 4.34 -1.91 -10.47
C VAL A 28 4.65 -0.77 -11.44
N GLY A 29 4.67 0.46 -10.95
CA GLY A 29 4.85 1.67 -11.75
C GLY A 29 4.24 2.90 -11.07
N LYS A 30 4.60 4.10 -11.56
CA LYS A 30 4.08 5.38 -11.08
C LYS A 30 2.55 5.41 -11.18
N GLU A 31 1.90 5.95 -10.15
CA GLU A 31 0.43 5.98 -9.96
C GLU A 31 -0.23 4.64 -9.64
N MET A 32 0.54 3.57 -9.48
CA MET A 32 0.07 2.27 -8.99
C MET A 32 0.90 1.84 -7.77
N PRO A 33 0.88 2.62 -6.67
CA PRO A 33 1.73 2.37 -5.52
C PRO A 33 1.28 1.15 -4.72
N ASN A 34 2.24 0.51 -4.04
CA ASN A 34 1.96 -0.47 -2.98
C ASN A 34 1.69 0.24 -1.65
N GLY A 35 2.18 1.45 -1.45
CA GLY A 35 1.99 2.19 -0.22
C GLY A 35 2.69 3.54 -0.28
N GLY A 36 2.61 4.31 0.79
CA GLY A 36 3.29 5.60 0.88
C GLY A 36 2.78 6.50 1.97
N MET A 37 3.32 7.72 1.98
CA MET A 37 2.91 8.80 2.87
C MET A 37 2.68 10.08 2.08
N ASN A 38 1.76 10.94 2.51
CA ASN A 38 1.59 12.28 1.96
C ASN A 38 2.12 13.38 2.90
N GLU A 39 2.18 14.62 2.41
CA GLU A 39 2.72 15.76 3.17
C GLU A 39 1.83 16.18 4.38
N ALA A 40 0.59 15.68 4.46
CA ALA A 40 -0.26 15.82 5.63
C ALA A 40 0.06 14.78 6.73
N GLY A 41 0.87 13.78 6.43
CA GLY A 41 1.23 12.68 7.32
C GLY A 41 0.25 11.50 7.29
N LEU A 42 -0.61 11.42 6.27
CA LEU A 42 -1.42 10.21 6.03
C LEU A 42 -0.53 9.12 5.41
N VAL A 43 -0.53 7.95 6.02
CA VAL A 43 0.17 6.75 5.56
C VAL A 43 -0.85 5.73 5.09
N VAL A 44 -0.60 5.13 3.93
CA VAL A 44 -1.40 4.03 3.40
C VAL A 44 -0.47 2.86 3.11
N GLU A 45 -0.78 1.69 3.67
CA GLU A 45 -0.11 0.42 3.38
C GLU A 45 -1.15 -0.66 3.10
N GLN A 46 -0.72 -1.70 2.39
CA GLN A 46 -1.57 -2.83 2.03
C GLN A 46 -0.85 -4.15 2.23
N THR A 47 -1.64 -5.21 2.35
CA THR A 47 -1.16 -6.55 2.10
C THR A 47 -2.21 -7.37 1.35
N THR A 48 -1.76 -8.45 0.72
CA THR A 48 -2.64 -9.32 -0.06
C THR A 48 -3.61 -10.05 0.85
N LEU A 49 -4.89 -10.00 0.50
CA LEU A 49 -5.95 -10.75 1.15
C LEU A 49 -6.77 -11.46 0.06
N TRP A 50 -6.46 -12.72 -0.21
CA TRP A 50 -7.07 -13.46 -1.33
C TRP A 50 -8.59 -13.66 -1.20
N GLN A 51 -9.10 -13.57 0.02
CA GLN A 51 -10.51 -13.60 0.35
C GLN A 51 -11.25 -12.33 -0.09
N SER A 52 -10.54 -11.27 -0.50
CA SER A 52 -11.20 -10.01 -0.82
C SER A 52 -12.14 -10.12 -2.01
N SER A 53 -13.33 -9.56 -1.83
CA SER A 53 -14.39 -9.42 -2.82
C SER A 53 -14.94 -8.01 -2.74
N TYR A 54 -14.61 -7.18 -3.73
CA TYR A 54 -15.00 -5.78 -3.76
C TYR A 54 -16.51 -5.61 -4.05
N PRO A 55 -17.19 -4.65 -3.41
CA PRO A 55 -18.61 -4.37 -3.65
C PRO A 55 -18.83 -3.87 -5.08
N ASN A 56 -19.86 -4.40 -5.75
CA ASN A 56 -20.38 -3.77 -6.96
C ASN A 56 -21.27 -2.60 -6.54
N LYS A 57 -20.84 -1.36 -6.81
CA LYS A 57 -21.62 -0.15 -6.52
C LYS A 57 -21.95 0.57 -7.83
N GLU A 58 -22.93 0.04 -8.54
CA GLU A 58 -23.36 0.58 -9.83
C GLU A 58 -23.60 2.10 -9.78
N GLY A 59 -23.15 2.81 -10.82
CA GLY A 59 -23.27 4.27 -10.94
C GLY A 59 -22.15 5.08 -10.28
N LEU A 60 -21.41 4.50 -9.33
CA LEU A 60 -20.24 5.15 -8.75
C LEU A 60 -19.04 5.15 -9.71
N PRO A 61 -18.16 6.18 -9.63
CA PRO A 61 -16.94 6.19 -10.39
C PRO A 61 -16.04 5.01 -9.98
N ALA A 62 -15.35 4.45 -10.96
CA ALA A 62 -14.53 3.27 -10.83
C ALA A 62 -13.04 3.61 -10.72
N ILE A 63 -12.30 2.82 -9.95
CA ILE A 63 -10.86 2.93 -9.77
C ILE A 63 -10.22 1.54 -9.63
N GLY A 64 -8.96 1.39 -10.03
CA GLY A 64 -8.18 0.17 -9.73
C GLY A 64 -7.74 0.15 -8.27
N GLU A 65 -7.43 -1.02 -7.74
CA GLU A 65 -7.06 -1.23 -6.34
C GLU A 65 -5.78 -0.48 -5.94
N LEU A 66 -4.77 -0.42 -6.81
CA LEU A 66 -3.54 0.33 -6.52
C LEU A 66 -3.74 1.84 -6.69
N GLN A 67 -4.60 2.26 -7.62
CA GLN A 67 -4.93 3.67 -7.80
C GLN A 67 -5.80 4.21 -6.66
N TRP A 68 -6.54 3.34 -5.97
CA TRP A 68 -7.25 3.68 -4.75
C TRP A 68 -6.29 4.22 -3.69
N ILE A 69 -5.12 3.59 -3.51
CA ILE A 69 -4.05 4.10 -2.61
C ILE A 69 -3.62 5.50 -3.03
N GLN A 70 -3.33 5.70 -4.33
CA GLN A 70 -2.91 6.99 -4.84
C GLN A 70 -3.97 8.08 -4.63
N LEU A 71 -5.25 7.76 -4.83
CA LEU A 71 -6.34 8.67 -4.57
C LEU A 71 -6.36 9.10 -3.10
N MET A 72 -6.27 8.15 -2.16
CA MET A 72 -6.28 8.47 -0.73
C MET A 72 -5.11 9.38 -0.35
N LEU A 73 -3.90 9.07 -0.81
CA LEU A 73 -2.72 9.89 -0.57
C LEU A 73 -2.82 11.28 -1.23
N ASP A 74 -3.46 11.38 -2.40
CA ASP A 74 -3.61 12.63 -3.12
C ASP A 74 -4.68 13.55 -2.52
N THR A 75 -5.72 13.01 -1.88
CA THR A 75 -6.93 13.79 -1.55
C THR A 75 -7.29 13.88 -0.07
N CYS A 76 -6.72 13.03 0.79
CA CYS A 76 -7.10 12.91 2.20
C CYS A 76 -5.93 13.23 3.15
N ALA A 77 -6.24 13.73 4.34
CA ALA A 77 -5.32 14.01 5.43
C ALA A 77 -5.70 13.33 6.76
N SER A 78 -6.93 12.80 6.88
CA SER A 78 -7.44 12.13 8.07
C SER A 78 -8.14 10.81 7.74
N ILE A 79 -8.30 9.95 8.75
CA ILE A 79 -9.07 8.71 8.61
C ILE A 79 -10.53 8.97 8.21
N GLU A 80 -11.15 10.05 8.70
CA GLU A 80 -12.53 10.38 8.34
C GLU A 80 -12.68 10.72 6.86
N GLU A 81 -11.78 11.54 6.30
CA GLU A 81 -11.78 11.86 4.87
C GLU A 81 -11.57 10.61 4.00
N VAL A 82 -10.77 9.65 4.48
CA VAL A 82 -10.57 8.38 3.79
C VAL A 82 -11.84 7.53 3.80
N LYS A 83 -12.56 7.45 4.93
CA LYS A 83 -13.84 6.73 5.03
C LYS A 83 -14.86 7.30 4.05
N GLU A 84 -15.05 8.62 4.05
CA GLU A 84 -15.96 9.31 3.12
C GLU A 84 -15.57 9.05 1.65
N THR A 85 -14.28 9.15 1.33
CA THR A 85 -13.78 8.94 -0.03
C THR A 85 -13.98 7.49 -0.49
N ALA A 86 -13.73 6.51 0.38
CA ALA A 86 -13.90 5.08 0.09
C ALA A 86 -15.36 4.70 -0.20
N GLU A 87 -16.32 5.40 0.39
CA GLU A 87 -17.74 5.18 0.12
C GLU A 87 -18.19 5.71 -1.25
N SER A 88 -17.52 6.76 -1.75
CA SER A 88 -17.90 7.52 -2.95
C SER A 88 -17.52 6.89 -4.30
N LEU A 89 -16.91 5.69 -4.29
CA LEU A 89 -16.36 5.02 -5.46
C LEU A 89 -16.51 3.50 -5.37
N GLN A 90 -16.13 2.81 -6.45
CA GLN A 90 -15.98 1.36 -6.50
C GLN A 90 -14.61 0.96 -7.03
N ILE A 91 -14.06 -0.12 -6.47
CA ILE A 91 -12.85 -0.76 -6.99
C ILE A 91 -13.27 -1.82 -8.02
N VAL A 92 -12.70 -1.76 -9.22
CA VAL A 92 -13.01 -2.68 -10.32
C VAL A 92 -11.74 -3.22 -10.96
N ASN A 93 -11.85 -4.36 -11.64
CA ASN A 93 -10.78 -4.99 -12.42
C ASN A 93 -9.41 -5.07 -11.70
N PRO A 94 -9.36 -5.54 -10.44
CA PRO A 94 -8.13 -5.49 -9.67
C PRO A 94 -7.07 -6.46 -10.21
N PHE A 95 -5.80 -6.06 -10.22
CA PHE A 95 -4.68 -6.98 -10.49
C PHE A 95 -4.42 -7.94 -9.31
N SER A 96 -4.72 -7.50 -8.08
CA SER A 96 -4.61 -8.30 -6.87
C SER A 96 -5.76 -8.05 -5.88
N ARG A 97 -5.92 -8.96 -4.93
CA ARG A 97 -6.92 -8.85 -3.86
C ARG A 97 -6.24 -8.33 -2.60
N LEU A 98 -6.61 -7.13 -2.16
CA LEU A 98 -5.91 -6.38 -1.12
C LEU A 98 -6.86 -5.96 -0.01
N HIS A 99 -6.30 -5.79 1.18
CA HIS A 99 -6.86 -4.94 2.22
C HIS A 99 -5.82 -3.88 2.63
N TYR A 100 -6.28 -2.83 3.30
CA TYR A 100 -5.47 -1.64 3.56
C TYR A 100 -5.46 -1.31 5.05
N ILE A 101 -4.31 -0.88 5.56
CA ILE A 101 -4.21 -0.16 6.83
C ILE A 101 -3.78 1.27 6.52
N ILE A 102 -4.48 2.21 7.13
CA ILE A 102 -4.25 3.63 6.94
C ILE A 102 -4.12 4.25 8.32
N CYS A 103 -3.12 5.09 8.49
CA CYS A 103 -2.92 5.85 9.73
C CYS A 103 -2.69 7.32 9.37
N ASP A 104 -3.29 8.23 10.13
CA ASP A 104 -3.05 9.67 9.96
C ASP A 104 -2.05 10.22 10.98
N ARG A 105 -1.70 11.50 10.83
CA ARG A 105 -0.69 12.16 11.66
C ARG A 105 -1.09 12.26 13.15
N THR A 106 -2.37 12.11 13.48
CA THR A 106 -2.85 12.12 14.87
C THR A 106 -2.62 10.78 15.57
N GLY A 107 -2.29 9.73 14.80
CA GLY A 107 -2.15 8.36 15.29
C GLY A 107 -3.45 7.55 15.21
N GLU A 108 -4.54 8.13 14.67
CA GLU A 108 -5.73 7.34 14.34
C GLU A 108 -5.42 6.43 13.17
N CYS A 109 -5.82 5.16 13.28
CA CYS A 109 -5.69 4.18 12.21
C CYS A 109 -7.05 3.55 11.88
N ALA A 110 -7.17 3.11 10.63
CA ALA A 110 -8.29 2.31 10.16
C ALA A 110 -7.84 1.19 9.23
N VAL A 111 -8.52 0.04 9.31
CA VAL A 111 -8.36 -1.10 8.41
C VAL A 111 -9.56 -1.19 7.49
N PHE A 112 -9.32 -1.31 6.19
CA PHE A 112 -10.33 -1.39 5.14
C PHE A 112 -10.27 -2.77 4.48
N GLU A 113 -11.25 -3.62 4.76
CA GLU A 113 -11.37 -4.96 4.19
C GLU A 113 -12.60 -5.08 3.29
N PHE A 114 -12.41 -5.68 2.12
CA PHE A 114 -13.47 -5.93 1.17
C PHE A 114 -13.86 -7.40 1.25
N LEU A 115 -14.84 -7.77 2.06
CA LEU A 115 -15.22 -9.17 2.32
C LEU A 115 -16.69 -9.38 2.00
N ASN A 116 -17.02 -10.54 1.43
CA ASN A 116 -18.40 -10.89 1.06
C ASN A 116 -19.11 -9.86 0.14
N GLY A 117 -18.34 -9.08 -0.63
CA GLY A 117 -18.90 -8.03 -1.48
C GLY A 117 -19.28 -6.77 -0.71
N GLU A 118 -18.77 -6.57 0.50
CA GLU A 118 -19.00 -5.40 1.34
C GLU A 118 -17.67 -4.78 1.79
N LEU A 119 -17.69 -3.48 2.09
CA LEU A 119 -16.57 -2.77 2.71
C LEU A 119 -16.76 -2.79 4.24
N ALA A 120 -15.89 -3.52 4.94
CA ALA A 120 -15.75 -3.48 6.39
C ALA A 120 -14.63 -2.51 6.79
N ILE A 121 -14.92 -1.62 7.73
CA ILE A 121 -13.98 -0.62 8.25
C ILE A 121 -13.82 -0.81 9.76
N TYR A 122 -12.59 -1.05 10.21
CA TYR A 122 -12.24 -1.16 11.62
C TYR A 122 -11.43 0.08 12.03
N SER A 123 -11.87 0.81 13.05
CA SER A 123 -11.19 2.01 13.57
C SER A 123 -11.58 2.27 15.03
N GLY A 124 -10.78 3.03 15.77
CA GLY A 124 -11.07 3.34 17.17
C GLY A 124 -11.30 2.07 18.00
N SER A 125 -12.44 1.94 18.67
CA SER A 125 -12.73 0.78 19.53
C SER A 125 -12.88 -0.54 18.79
N THR A 126 -13.10 -0.54 17.47
CA THR A 126 -13.17 -1.76 16.65
C THR A 126 -11.81 -2.20 16.09
N LEU A 127 -10.76 -1.39 16.29
CA LEU A 127 -9.37 -1.66 15.92
C LEU A 127 -8.46 -1.62 17.17
N PRO A 128 -8.64 -2.53 18.15
CA PRO A 128 -7.84 -2.53 19.38
C PRO A 128 -6.36 -2.86 19.14
N VAL A 129 -6.06 -3.56 18.03
CA VAL A 129 -4.70 -3.90 17.60
C VAL A 129 -4.53 -3.41 16.16
N PRO A 130 -3.78 -2.32 15.89
CA PRO A 130 -3.62 -1.76 14.56
C PRO A 130 -2.56 -2.51 13.74
N VAL A 131 -2.78 -3.82 13.56
CA VAL A 131 -1.90 -4.71 12.79
C VAL A 131 -2.74 -5.43 11.75
N ILE A 132 -2.26 -5.44 10.51
CA ILE A 132 -2.78 -6.29 9.45
C ILE A 132 -1.70 -7.27 8.98
N VAL A 133 -2.16 -8.47 8.62
CA VAL A 133 -1.38 -9.52 7.96
C VAL A 133 -2.24 -10.10 6.83
N ASN A 134 -1.78 -11.13 6.13
CA ASN A 134 -2.50 -11.77 5.03
C ASN A 134 -3.68 -12.67 5.51
N THR A 135 -4.39 -12.24 6.55
CA THR A 135 -5.51 -12.94 7.20
C THR A 135 -6.56 -11.89 7.57
N PRO A 136 -7.87 -12.17 7.40
CA PRO A 136 -8.91 -11.21 7.73
C PRO A 136 -8.80 -10.68 9.17
N TYR A 137 -8.97 -9.38 9.34
CA TYR A 137 -8.76 -8.71 10.63
C TYR A 137 -9.61 -9.33 11.74
N LEU A 138 -10.89 -9.58 11.46
CA LEU A 138 -11.79 -10.19 12.44
C LEU A 138 -11.35 -11.61 12.86
N GLU A 139 -10.77 -12.40 11.95
CA GLU A 139 -10.24 -13.72 12.27
C GLU A 139 -9.05 -13.63 13.22
N THR A 140 -8.13 -12.68 13.00
CA THR A 140 -7.00 -12.43 13.92
C THR A 140 -7.48 -12.01 15.30
N MET A 141 -8.55 -11.19 15.39
CA MET A 141 -9.14 -10.76 16.65
C MET A 141 -9.85 -11.89 17.41
N VAL A 142 -10.58 -12.76 16.70
CA VAL A 142 -11.22 -13.93 17.30
C VAL A 142 -10.17 -14.89 17.85
N ARG A 143 -9.09 -15.11 17.09
CA ARG A 143 -7.96 -15.93 17.52
C ARG A 143 -7.31 -15.39 18.79
N LEU A 144 -6.99 -14.10 18.83
CA LEU A 144 -6.32 -13.47 19.96
C LEU A 144 -7.13 -13.58 21.27
N LYS A 145 -8.47 -13.65 21.16
CA LYS A 145 -9.38 -13.84 22.30
C LYS A 145 -9.57 -15.31 22.69
N SER A 146 -9.11 -16.25 21.88
CA SER A 146 -9.30 -17.68 22.11
C SER A 146 -8.27 -18.23 23.11
N PRO A 147 -8.66 -19.09 24.07
CA PRO A 147 -7.74 -19.65 25.05
C PRO A 147 -6.55 -20.36 24.38
N GLY A 148 -5.34 -19.90 24.65
CA GLY A 148 -4.10 -20.50 24.16
C GLY A 148 -3.71 -20.14 22.72
N ASN A 149 -4.33 -19.13 22.10
CA ASN A 149 -4.02 -18.68 20.73
C ASN A 149 -3.93 -19.87 19.75
N THR A 150 -4.91 -20.77 19.80
CA THR A 150 -4.91 -21.98 18.97
C THR A 150 -5.11 -21.61 17.51
N CYS A 151 -4.25 -22.14 16.63
CA CYS A 151 -4.44 -21.97 15.19
C CYS A 151 -5.63 -22.83 14.74
N PRO A 152 -6.47 -22.34 13.81
CA PRO A 152 -7.39 -23.22 13.11
C PRO A 152 -6.66 -24.44 12.54
N ASP A 153 -7.27 -25.61 12.65
CA ASP A 153 -6.73 -26.82 12.03
C ASP A 153 -6.81 -26.72 10.50
N GLY A 154 -5.84 -27.29 9.79
CA GLY A 154 -5.86 -27.41 8.33
C GLY A 154 -5.39 -26.18 7.55
N LEU A 155 -4.78 -25.19 8.21
CA LEU A 155 -4.13 -24.08 7.52
C LEU A 155 -2.94 -24.55 6.66
N ASN A 156 -2.80 -23.95 5.48
CA ASN A 156 -1.59 -24.12 4.68
C ASN A 156 -0.41 -23.31 5.26
N ASP A 157 0.79 -23.52 4.73
CA ASP A 157 2.00 -22.86 5.22
C ASP A 157 1.94 -21.32 5.12
N TYR A 158 1.26 -20.80 4.10
CA TYR A 158 1.10 -19.36 3.87
C TYR A 158 0.21 -18.71 4.95
N ASP A 159 -0.93 -19.32 5.24
CA ASP A 159 -1.88 -18.82 6.25
C ASP A 159 -1.32 -18.97 7.67
N LEU A 160 -0.60 -20.08 7.93
CA LEU A 160 0.06 -20.29 9.21
C LEU A 160 1.19 -19.27 9.44
N ASP A 161 1.98 -18.94 8.42
CA ASP A 161 3.01 -17.90 8.49
C ASP A 161 2.38 -16.52 8.76
N SER A 162 1.29 -16.18 8.06
CA SER A 162 0.54 -14.93 8.28
C SER A 162 0.14 -14.75 9.75
N ILE A 163 -0.42 -15.80 10.35
CA ILE A 163 -0.83 -15.80 11.76
C ILE A 163 0.38 -15.67 12.70
N LYS A 164 1.47 -16.39 12.45
CA LYS A 164 2.68 -16.28 13.30
C LYS A 164 3.28 -14.88 13.27
N ARG A 165 3.27 -14.22 12.11
CA ARG A 165 3.71 -12.83 11.97
C ARG A 165 2.80 -11.86 12.74
N PHE A 166 1.50 -12.11 12.73
CA PHE A 166 0.55 -11.35 13.52
C PHE A 166 0.84 -11.47 15.03
N ASP A 167 0.98 -12.71 15.53
CA ASP A 167 1.28 -12.95 16.95
C ASP A 167 2.59 -12.25 17.36
N ARG A 168 3.64 -12.36 16.54
CA ARG A 168 4.90 -11.66 16.80
C ARG A 168 4.74 -10.13 16.79
N ALA A 169 3.96 -9.57 15.86
CA ALA A 169 3.70 -8.13 15.85
C ALA A 169 2.97 -7.68 17.13
N VAL A 170 2.01 -8.48 17.62
CA VAL A 170 1.33 -8.20 18.90
C VAL A 170 2.31 -8.23 20.08
N GLU A 171 3.15 -9.26 20.19
CA GLU A 171 4.20 -9.35 21.21
C GLU A 171 5.11 -8.10 21.19
N CYS A 172 5.51 -7.64 20.00
CA CYS A 172 6.32 -6.44 19.86
C CYS A 172 5.57 -5.17 20.28
N LEU A 173 4.28 -5.03 19.98
CA LEU A 173 3.48 -3.88 20.41
C LEU A 173 3.28 -3.85 21.92
N GLU A 174 3.03 -4.99 22.55
CA GLU A 174 2.94 -5.10 24.00
C GLU A 174 4.25 -4.70 24.68
N TYR A 175 5.39 -5.12 24.12
CA TYR A 175 6.71 -4.72 24.60
C TYR A 175 6.98 -3.22 24.40
N ALA A 176 6.62 -2.68 23.24
CA ALA A 176 6.77 -1.26 22.90
C ALA A 176 5.91 -0.33 23.78
N ALA A 177 4.87 -0.85 24.42
CA ALA A 177 4.05 -0.08 25.36
C ALA A 177 4.80 0.29 26.64
N THR A 178 5.87 -0.45 26.99
CA THR A 178 6.66 -0.23 28.21
C THR A 178 8.10 0.17 27.95
N GLU A 179 8.63 -0.14 26.77
CA GLU A 179 10.04 0.02 26.43
C GLU A 179 10.25 0.80 25.12
N VAL A 180 11.42 1.40 24.95
CA VAL A 180 11.81 2.01 23.67
C VAL A 180 12.23 0.89 22.71
N VAL A 181 11.56 0.81 21.56
CA VAL A 181 11.81 -0.22 20.54
C VAL A 181 12.45 0.34 19.28
N ASP A 182 13.33 -0.44 18.67
CA ASP A 182 13.74 -0.21 17.28
C ASP A 182 12.67 -0.79 16.34
N LEU A 183 11.96 0.08 15.64
CA LEU A 183 10.90 -0.30 14.70
C LEU A 183 11.43 -1.20 13.57
N ASN A 184 12.70 -1.06 13.17
CA ASN A 184 13.30 -1.91 12.14
C ASN A 184 13.57 -3.31 12.67
N GLU A 185 13.99 -3.44 13.93
CA GLU A 185 14.14 -4.75 14.57
C GLU A 185 12.80 -5.46 14.71
N MET A 186 11.75 -4.74 15.12
CA MET A 186 10.38 -5.24 15.11
C MET A 186 9.99 -5.78 13.72
N LEU A 187 10.17 -4.99 12.66
CA LEU A 187 9.85 -5.42 11.30
C LEU A 187 10.65 -6.66 10.87
N ARG A 188 11.96 -6.71 11.16
CA ARG A 188 12.81 -7.89 10.89
C ARG A 188 12.34 -9.14 11.64
N SER A 189 11.79 -8.98 12.84
CA SER A 189 11.23 -10.12 13.60
C SER A 189 9.93 -10.66 13.01
N THR A 190 9.21 -9.84 12.25
CA THR A 190 7.96 -10.20 11.55
C THR A 190 8.16 -10.55 10.08
N GLN A 191 9.40 -10.63 9.58
CA GLN A 191 9.65 -10.84 8.15
C GLN A 191 9.37 -12.28 7.72
N ARG A 192 9.01 -12.44 6.44
CA ARG A 192 8.96 -13.75 5.77
C ARG A 192 10.23 -13.95 4.95
N VAL A 193 10.50 -15.20 4.53
CA VAL A 193 11.69 -15.54 3.73
C VAL A 193 11.84 -14.71 2.45
N ASP A 194 10.75 -14.24 1.88
CA ASP A 194 10.68 -13.46 0.63
C ASP A 194 10.45 -11.96 0.84
N THR A 195 10.51 -11.45 2.08
CA THR A 195 10.48 -10.01 2.35
C THR A 195 11.58 -9.29 1.54
N ALA A 196 11.19 -8.40 0.64
CA ALA A 196 12.10 -7.71 -0.28
C ALA A 196 12.64 -6.39 0.29
N PHE A 197 11.83 -5.71 1.10
CA PHE A 197 12.16 -4.46 1.78
C PHE A 197 11.26 -4.25 2.99
N SER A 198 11.68 -3.35 3.86
CA SER A 198 10.95 -2.88 5.04
C SER A 198 10.98 -1.36 5.07
N ILE A 199 9.88 -0.75 5.52
CA ILE A 199 9.67 0.70 5.50
C ILE A 199 9.12 1.12 6.86
N VAL A 200 9.62 2.23 7.40
CA VAL A 200 9.12 2.89 8.60
C VAL A 200 8.78 4.33 8.25
N TYR A 201 7.56 4.74 8.59
CA TYR A 201 7.08 6.10 8.39
C TYR A 201 7.09 6.86 9.72
N ASN A 202 7.76 8.01 9.76
CA ASN A 202 7.61 8.98 10.84
C ASN A 202 6.68 10.10 10.35
N THR A 203 5.41 10.03 10.75
CA THR A 203 4.35 10.97 10.32
C THR A 203 4.52 12.35 10.94
N ALA A 204 5.18 12.47 12.10
CA ALA A 204 5.41 13.74 12.77
C ALA A 204 6.53 14.55 12.09
N THR A 205 7.61 13.88 11.66
CA THR A 205 8.75 14.53 10.99
C THR A 205 8.69 14.45 9.47
N LEU A 206 7.70 13.75 8.91
CA LEU A 206 7.58 13.45 7.49
C LEU A 206 8.86 12.81 6.93
N GLU A 207 9.31 11.75 7.59
CA GLU A 207 10.48 10.95 7.20
C GLU A 207 10.06 9.53 6.87
N ILE A 208 10.65 8.96 5.82
CA ILE A 208 10.51 7.56 5.42
C ILE A 208 11.87 6.91 5.56
N GLN A 209 11.99 5.92 6.43
CA GLN A 209 13.16 5.05 6.53
C GLN A 209 12.89 3.75 5.80
N PHE A 210 13.89 3.21 5.12
CA PHE A 210 13.75 1.96 4.41
C PHE A 210 15.05 1.16 4.35
N GLU A 211 14.90 -0.15 4.27
CA GLU A 211 15.97 -1.11 4.00
C GLU A 211 15.48 -2.16 3.02
N SER A 212 16.39 -2.77 2.27
CA SER A 212 16.06 -3.85 1.34
C SER A 212 16.88 -5.10 1.64
N LYS A 213 16.33 -6.26 1.28
CA LYS A 213 17.04 -7.54 1.45
C LYS A 213 18.37 -7.57 0.71
N ARG A 214 18.46 -6.89 -0.45
CA ARG A 214 19.68 -6.82 -1.27
C ARG A 214 20.68 -5.79 -0.73
N PHE A 215 20.18 -4.71 -0.14
CA PHE A 215 20.97 -3.60 0.38
C PHE A 215 20.46 -3.24 1.78
N PRO A 216 20.98 -3.92 2.83
CA PRO A 216 20.44 -3.85 4.19
C PRO A 216 20.89 -2.60 4.96
N LYS A 217 21.74 -1.75 4.37
CA LYS A 217 22.06 -0.45 4.98
C LYS A 217 20.78 0.41 4.95
N GLN A 218 20.29 0.77 6.13
CA GLN A 218 19.15 1.66 6.28
C GLN A 218 19.42 3.00 5.59
N LYS A 219 18.38 3.51 4.91
CA LYS A 219 18.36 4.82 4.26
C LYS A 219 17.12 5.57 4.68
N ARG A 220 17.10 6.88 4.41
CA ARG A 220 15.96 7.74 4.69
C ARG A 220 15.71 8.76 3.59
N ILE A 221 14.46 9.14 3.43
CA ILE A 221 13.99 10.28 2.64
C ILE A 221 13.16 11.16 3.56
N ARG A 222 13.37 12.48 3.52
CA ARG A 222 12.54 13.44 4.25
C ARG A 222 11.83 14.34 3.26
N PHE A 223 10.57 14.67 3.55
CA PHE A 223 9.79 15.58 2.71
C PHE A 223 10.46 16.96 2.58
N GLN A 224 11.16 17.42 3.62
CA GLN A 224 11.83 18.74 3.58
C GLN A 224 13.05 18.78 2.65
N ASP A 225 13.57 17.62 2.22
CA ASP A 225 14.71 17.54 1.30
C ASP A 225 14.26 17.55 -0.17
N ILE A 226 12.95 17.70 -0.45
CA ILE A 226 12.36 17.60 -1.79
C ILE A 226 11.78 18.96 -2.22
N ASP A 227 12.09 19.36 -3.44
CA ASP A 227 11.43 20.49 -4.10
C ASP A 227 10.20 20.02 -4.88
N PHE A 228 9.03 20.16 -4.26
CA PHE A 228 7.74 19.84 -4.88
C PHE A 228 7.23 20.91 -5.86
N VAL A 229 7.96 22.02 -6.06
CA VAL A 229 7.56 23.09 -6.98
C VAL A 229 7.78 22.70 -8.45
N SER A 230 8.62 21.70 -8.72
CA SER A 230 8.88 21.26 -10.09
C SER A 230 7.69 20.46 -10.65
N ASP A 231 7.26 20.76 -11.87
CA ASP A 231 6.24 19.98 -12.60
C ASP A 231 6.72 18.55 -12.95
N SER A 232 7.99 18.23 -12.68
CA SER A 232 8.59 16.94 -12.94
C SER A 232 8.51 16.04 -11.71
N GLY A 233 7.97 14.84 -11.89
CA GLY A 233 8.04 13.81 -10.85
C GLY A 233 9.49 13.43 -10.54
N ILE A 234 9.72 12.93 -9.33
CA ILE A 234 11.01 12.38 -8.91
C ILE A 234 10.89 10.88 -8.64
N ALA A 235 12.01 10.17 -8.69
CA ALA A 235 12.10 8.76 -8.40
C ALA A 235 13.36 8.45 -7.58
N VAL A 236 13.25 7.46 -6.70
CA VAL A 236 14.39 6.90 -5.96
C VAL A 236 14.39 5.39 -6.16
N ASN A 237 15.51 4.86 -6.65
CA ASN A 237 15.72 3.41 -6.62
C ASN A 237 16.06 2.98 -5.18
N ILE A 238 15.15 2.27 -4.51
CA ILE A 238 15.38 1.75 -3.15
C ILE A 238 16.27 0.51 -3.11
N GLN A 239 16.49 -0.15 -4.26
CA GLN A 239 17.31 -1.36 -4.42
C GLN A 239 18.70 -1.00 -4.96
N GLN A 240 19.45 -0.18 -4.22
CA GLN A 240 20.85 0.17 -4.52
C GLN A 240 21.67 0.29 -3.24
N ASP A 241 22.99 0.43 -3.34
CA ASP A 241 23.93 0.62 -2.20
C ASP A 241 24.28 2.10 -1.94
N LYS A 242 24.13 2.96 -2.95
CA LYS A 242 24.43 4.39 -2.90
C LYS A 242 23.54 5.16 -1.91
N GLU A 243 24.03 6.31 -1.46
CA GLU A 243 23.21 7.32 -0.77
C GLU A 243 22.00 7.70 -1.64
N VAL A 244 20.93 8.15 -0.99
CA VAL A 244 19.69 8.52 -1.66
C VAL A 244 19.96 9.66 -2.65
N ASN A 245 19.65 9.42 -3.92
CA ASN A 245 19.64 10.43 -4.96
C ASN A 245 18.27 10.43 -5.65
N PHE A 246 17.76 11.61 -5.94
CA PHE A 246 16.51 11.79 -6.68
C PHE A 246 16.81 11.85 -8.17
N ASP A 247 16.34 10.85 -8.89
CA ASP A 247 16.33 10.88 -10.35
C ASP A 247 15.05 11.58 -10.82
N LEU A 248 15.12 12.26 -11.97
CA LEU A 248 13.92 12.76 -12.61
C LEU A 248 13.09 11.59 -13.16
N TYR A 249 11.79 11.65 -12.96
CA TYR A 249 10.86 10.73 -13.58
C TYR A 249 10.94 10.84 -15.12
N SER A 250 10.87 9.70 -15.78
CA SER A 250 10.61 9.61 -17.21
C SER A 250 9.68 8.43 -17.52
N ALA A 251 8.96 8.51 -18.64
CA ALA A 251 8.14 7.40 -19.12
C ALA A 251 8.99 6.13 -19.34
N ASP A 252 10.22 6.26 -19.83
CA ASP A 252 11.15 5.14 -20.03
C ASP A 252 11.61 4.51 -18.71
N LEU A 253 11.82 5.32 -17.66
CA LEU A 253 12.07 4.80 -16.32
C LEU A 253 10.87 3.97 -15.85
N ASN A 254 9.65 4.48 -16.04
CA ASN A 254 8.44 3.78 -15.64
C ASN A 254 8.20 2.49 -16.44
N GLN A 255 8.47 2.51 -17.75
CA GLN A 255 8.37 1.35 -18.64
C GLN A 255 9.22 0.20 -18.10
N ARG A 256 10.48 0.47 -17.72
CA ARG A 256 11.37 -0.56 -17.16
C ARG A 256 10.83 -1.18 -15.87
N ILE A 257 10.17 -0.39 -15.02
CA ILE A 257 9.57 -0.87 -13.77
C ILE A 257 8.36 -1.76 -14.07
N VAL A 258 7.44 -1.29 -14.93
CA VAL A 258 6.25 -2.02 -15.37
C VAL A 258 6.63 -3.36 -16.01
N GLU A 259 7.59 -3.34 -16.94
CA GLU A 259 8.09 -4.56 -17.58
C GLU A 259 8.75 -5.50 -16.56
N ALA A 260 9.61 -4.99 -15.69
CA ALA A 260 10.27 -5.81 -14.68
C ALA A 260 9.26 -6.50 -13.73
N PHE A 261 8.13 -5.85 -13.43
CA PHE A 261 7.07 -6.41 -12.60
C PHE A 261 6.27 -7.49 -13.36
N PHE A 262 5.67 -7.14 -14.50
CA PHE A 262 4.76 -8.04 -15.22
C PHE A 262 5.47 -9.16 -16.00
N ARG A 263 6.78 -9.02 -16.27
CA ARG A 263 7.61 -10.08 -16.88
C ARG A 263 8.35 -10.92 -15.84
N ASN A 264 8.20 -10.64 -14.55
CA ASN A 264 8.84 -11.44 -13.51
C ASN A 264 8.27 -12.87 -13.49
N PRO A 265 9.08 -13.92 -13.68
CA PRO A 265 8.59 -15.31 -13.75
C PRO A 265 7.85 -15.78 -12.48
N GLN A 266 8.22 -15.25 -11.31
CA GLN A 266 7.61 -15.62 -10.04
C GLN A 266 6.26 -14.92 -9.83
N LEU A 267 6.07 -13.74 -10.42
CA LEU A 267 4.80 -12.99 -10.32
C LEU A 267 3.85 -13.34 -11.47
N SER A 268 4.37 -13.68 -12.65
CA SER A 268 3.55 -14.04 -13.81
C SER A 268 2.65 -15.25 -13.56
N THR A 269 3.06 -16.17 -12.67
CA THR A 269 2.22 -17.31 -12.26
C THR A 269 0.97 -16.88 -11.49
N VAL A 270 1.01 -15.72 -10.83
CA VAL A 270 -0.10 -15.13 -10.07
C VAL A 270 -1.07 -14.41 -11.01
N PHE A 271 -0.56 -13.72 -12.03
CA PHE A 271 -1.37 -12.94 -12.98
C PHE A 271 -2.01 -13.77 -14.11
N GLY A 272 -1.64 -15.04 -14.23
CA GLY A 272 -2.16 -15.93 -15.28
C GLY A 272 -1.48 -15.70 -16.63
N SER A 273 -2.20 -15.14 -17.59
CA SER A 273 -1.64 -14.90 -18.94
C SER A 273 -0.78 -13.63 -18.98
N PRO A 274 0.36 -13.65 -19.71
CA PRO A 274 1.20 -12.48 -19.83
C PRO A 274 0.48 -11.36 -20.60
N LEU A 275 0.57 -10.14 -20.08
CA LEU A 275 0.07 -8.94 -20.77
C LEU A 275 0.88 -8.69 -22.06
N SER A 276 0.25 -8.15 -23.09
CA SER A 276 0.96 -7.77 -24.32
C SER A 276 1.85 -6.55 -24.09
N ASP A 277 2.89 -6.37 -24.93
CA ASP A 277 3.77 -5.20 -24.84
C ASP A 277 3.02 -3.88 -25.02
N GLU A 278 1.94 -3.89 -25.82
CA GLU A 278 1.05 -2.75 -26.00
C GLU A 278 0.34 -2.37 -24.69
N VAL A 279 -0.18 -3.35 -23.95
CA VAL A 279 -0.83 -3.12 -22.64
C VAL A 279 0.18 -2.60 -21.62
N LEU A 280 1.38 -3.19 -21.57
CA LEU A 280 2.44 -2.72 -20.67
C LEU A 280 2.84 -1.27 -20.99
N THR A 281 2.92 -0.91 -22.27
CA THR A 281 3.21 0.47 -22.70
C THR A 281 2.11 1.44 -22.27
N VAL A 282 0.84 1.04 -22.37
CA VAL A 282 -0.30 1.83 -21.89
C VAL A 282 -0.20 2.07 -20.39
N ILE A 283 0.07 1.02 -19.59
CA ILE A 283 0.24 1.14 -18.13
C ILE A 283 1.41 2.08 -17.79
N ALA A 284 2.55 1.93 -18.46
CA ALA A 284 3.74 2.72 -18.19
C ALA A 284 3.61 4.20 -18.55
N ARG A 285 2.91 4.51 -19.66
CA ARG A 285 2.72 5.88 -20.14
C ARG A 285 1.46 6.56 -19.63
N PHE A 286 0.58 5.82 -18.95
CA PHE A 286 -0.65 6.36 -18.38
C PHE A 286 -0.46 7.64 -17.54
N PRO A 287 0.59 7.80 -16.71
CA PRO A 287 0.82 9.04 -15.97
C PRO A 287 1.01 10.29 -16.86
N GLU A 288 1.40 10.13 -18.13
CA GLU A 288 1.53 11.23 -19.11
C GLU A 288 0.16 11.76 -19.59
N SER A 289 -0.93 11.03 -19.31
CA SER A 289 -2.29 11.46 -19.64
C SER A 289 -2.80 12.61 -18.77
N PHE A 290 -2.12 12.89 -17.66
CA PHE A 290 -2.54 13.89 -16.69
C PHE A 290 -2.31 15.31 -17.20
N ARG A 291 -3.00 16.27 -16.57
CA ARG A 291 -2.94 17.68 -16.95
C ARG A 291 -2.64 18.54 -15.73
N LEU A 292 -1.79 19.55 -15.93
CA LEU A 292 -1.72 20.69 -15.03
C LEU A 292 -3.03 21.49 -15.15
N ARG A 293 -3.44 22.12 -14.05
CA ARG A 293 -4.68 22.88 -14.01
C ARG A 293 -4.48 24.25 -14.65
#